data_AF-A0A914C8X0-F1
#
_entry.id   AF-A0A914C8X0-F1
#
_cell.length_a   1.000
_cell.length_b   1.000
_cell.length_c   1.000
_cell.angle_alpha   90.00
_cell.angle_beta   90.00
_cell.angle_gamma   90.00
#
_symmetry.space_group_name_H-M   'P 1'
#
loop_
_entity.id
_entity.type
_entity.pdbx_description
1 polymer ?
#
loop_
_entity_poly.entity_id
_entity_poly.type
_entity_poly.pdbx_seq_one_letter_code
_entity_poly.pdbx_strand_id
1 'polypeptide(L)'
;MGLIQILIVPDHSIKHYRVVHRLDIIPHSPPCDKDEYAPGVDANDDSKPCDPNNKERGYHHGTEIWYPNGMKSNDSYYECTGHPTGEDFFCSDSLSFELSKYQTYISDHRHYFDHKVPAYGKLGCESNPVMEENLHNDAEGPVGRINSSQLGSQPQQQQNEPSLWFI
;
A
#
# COMPACT_ATOMS: atom_id res chain seq x y z
N MET A 1 -2.04 17.42 -53.56
CA MET A 1 -2.30 17.85 -52.18
C MET A 1 -3.00 16.69 -51.49
N GLY A 2 -2.27 15.88 -50.73
CA GLY A 2 -2.83 14.73 -50.01
C GLY A 2 -3.16 15.13 -48.59
N LEU A 3 -4.43 15.03 -48.20
CA LEU A 3 -4.82 15.12 -46.79
C LEU A 3 -4.31 13.88 -46.07
N ILE A 4 -3.45 14.08 -45.07
CA ILE A 4 -3.16 13.06 -44.07
C ILE A 4 -4.40 13.00 -43.17
N GLN A 5 -5.20 11.94 -43.33
CA GLN A 5 -6.26 11.59 -42.41
C GLN A 5 -5.60 11.16 -41.10
N ILE A 6 -5.57 12.04 -40.10
CA ILE A 6 -5.23 11.64 -38.72
C ILE A 6 -6.40 10.76 -38.24
N LEU A 7 -6.15 9.45 -38.19
CA LEU A 7 -6.99 8.52 -37.47
C LEU A 7 -6.85 8.84 -35.98
N ILE A 8 -7.80 9.59 -35.43
CA ILE A 8 -8.02 9.61 -33.99
C ILE A 8 -8.58 8.22 -33.65
N VAL A 9 -7.74 7.35 -33.10
CA VAL A 9 -8.18 6.07 -32.51
C VAL A 9 -8.87 6.42 -31.18
N PRO A 10 -10.18 6.22 -31.03
CA PRO A 10 -10.89 6.61 -29.82
C PRO A 10 -10.89 5.43 -28.85
N ASP A 11 -9.83 5.29 -28.06
CA ASP A 11 -9.86 4.78 -26.67
C ASP A 11 -8.45 4.84 -26.07
N HIS A 12 -8.12 5.97 -25.45
CA HIS A 12 -6.92 6.10 -24.64
C HIS A 12 -7.33 6.21 -23.17
N SER A 13 -7.99 5.19 -22.62
CA SER A 13 -8.02 5.02 -21.16
C SER A 13 -6.57 4.85 -20.69
N ILE A 14 -6.02 5.86 -19.99
CA ILE A 14 -4.72 5.74 -19.34
C ILE A 14 -4.86 4.63 -18.29
N LYS A 15 -4.12 3.53 -18.47
CA LYS A 15 -4.09 2.45 -17.48
C LYS A 15 -3.28 2.93 -16.27
N HIS A 16 -3.91 2.89 -15.10
CA HIS A 16 -3.28 3.19 -13.83
C HIS A 16 -3.16 1.88 -13.04
N TYR A 17 -1.98 1.63 -12.47
CA TYR A 17 -1.71 0.42 -11.70
C TYR A 17 -1.20 0.78 -10.31
N ARG A 18 -1.69 0.07 -9.29
CA ARG A 18 -1.06 -0.01 -7.97
C ARG A 18 -0.52 -1.43 -7.77
N VAL A 19 0.55 -1.56 -7.00
CA VAL A 19 1.16 -2.85 -6.69
C VAL A 19 1.06 -3.06 -5.18
N VAL A 20 0.56 -4.21 -4.75
CA VAL A 20 0.35 -4.52 -3.33
C VAL A 20 1.09 -5.81 -2.98
N HIS A 21 1.86 -5.76 -1.89
CA HIS A 21 2.64 -6.91 -1.41
C HIS A 21 1.97 -7.57 -0.21
N ARG A 22 1.60 -8.85 -0.35
CA ARG A 22 1.09 -9.71 0.73
C ARG A 22 0.02 -9.03 1.58
N LEU A 23 0.36 -8.68 2.82
CA LEU A 23 -0.50 -8.08 3.84
C LEU A 23 -0.12 -6.60 4.09
N ASP A 24 0.37 -5.90 3.07
CA ASP A 24 0.60 -4.46 3.14
C ASP A 24 -0.72 -3.75 3.47
N ILE A 25 -0.81 -3.18 4.67
CA ILE A 25 -2.01 -2.51 5.18
C ILE A 25 -2.21 -1.11 4.60
N ILE A 26 -1.16 -0.48 4.05
CA ILE A 26 -1.22 0.93 3.66
C ILE A 26 -2.21 1.19 2.52
N PRO A 27 -2.29 0.35 1.47
CA PRO A 27 -3.34 0.45 0.46
C PRO A 27 -4.75 0.27 1.01
N HIS A 28 -4.96 -0.25 2.22
CA HIS A 28 -6.31 -0.48 2.77
C HIS A 28 -6.70 0.57 3.82
N SER A 29 -5.92 1.66 3.95
CA SER A 29 -6.14 2.73 4.93
C SER A 29 -6.12 4.12 4.27
N PRO A 30 -7.13 4.98 4.50
CA PRO A 30 -8.33 4.73 5.30
C PRO A 30 -9.28 3.70 4.63
N PRO A 31 -10.11 3.00 5.39
CA PRO A 31 -11.04 2.03 4.83
C PRO A 31 -12.11 2.69 3.95
N CYS A 32 -12.51 1.99 2.88
CA CYS A 32 -13.68 2.34 2.08
C CYS A 32 -14.99 2.14 2.87
N ASP A 33 -16.10 2.65 2.33
CA ASP A 33 -17.42 2.24 2.81
C ASP A 33 -17.70 0.79 2.40
N LYS A 34 -18.29 0.00 3.29
CA LYS A 34 -18.54 -1.42 3.05
C LYS A 34 -19.97 -1.65 2.58
N ASP A 35 -20.15 -2.49 1.55
CA ASP A 35 -21.46 -2.96 1.12
C ASP A 35 -21.93 -4.12 2.02
N GLU A 36 -22.67 -3.76 3.07
CA GLU A 36 -23.25 -4.71 4.04
C GLU A 36 -24.26 -5.69 3.43
N TYR A 37 -24.74 -5.43 2.21
CA TYR A 37 -25.76 -6.22 1.53
C TYR A 37 -25.23 -6.94 0.29
N ALA A 38 -23.91 -6.95 0.08
CA ALA A 38 -23.32 -7.63 -1.07
C ALA A 38 -23.72 -9.13 -1.10
N PRO A 39 -23.94 -9.73 -2.27
CA PRO A 39 -24.30 -11.14 -2.35
C PRO A 39 -23.18 -12.03 -1.79
N GLY A 40 -23.50 -12.87 -0.82
CA GLY A 40 -22.59 -13.88 -0.29
C GLY A 40 -21.67 -13.42 0.84
N VAL A 41 -21.79 -12.19 1.34
CA VAL A 41 -21.13 -11.79 2.60
C VAL A 41 -21.92 -12.26 3.82
N ASP A 42 -21.19 -12.71 4.85
CA ASP A 42 -21.76 -12.94 6.18
C ASP A 42 -21.88 -11.58 6.89
N ALA A 43 -23.04 -11.31 7.48
CA ALA A 43 -23.29 -10.09 8.24
C ALA A 43 -22.32 -9.94 9.43
N ASN A 44 -21.78 -11.05 9.95
CA ASN A 44 -20.84 -11.07 11.06
C ASN A 44 -19.36 -10.96 10.63
N ASP A 45 -19.07 -10.95 9.33
CA ASP A 45 -17.70 -10.78 8.82
C ASP A 45 -17.28 -9.30 8.90
N ASP A 46 -16.02 -9.06 9.28
CA ASP A 46 -15.42 -7.74 9.28
C ASP A 46 -14.89 -7.34 7.89
N SER A 47 -14.70 -8.31 6.99
CA SER A 47 -14.29 -8.11 5.62
C SER A 47 -15.48 -8.16 4.66
N LYS A 48 -15.73 -7.06 3.98
CA LYS A 48 -16.79 -6.92 2.98
C LYS A 48 -16.31 -6.11 1.76
N PRO A 49 -16.94 -6.30 0.58
CA PRO A 49 -16.67 -5.49 -0.59
C PRO A 49 -16.93 -4.00 -0.33
N CYS A 50 -16.19 -3.13 -1.04
CA CYS A 50 -16.44 -1.70 -0.98
C CYS A 50 -17.72 -1.32 -1.74
N ASP A 51 -18.46 -0.30 -1.27
CA ASP A 51 -19.57 0.28 -2.03
C ASP A 51 -19.04 1.33 -3.03
N PRO A 52 -19.14 1.09 -4.36
CA PRO A 52 -18.67 2.04 -5.36
C PRO A 52 -19.54 3.30 -5.48
N ASN A 53 -20.71 3.34 -4.83
CA ASN A 53 -21.64 4.47 -4.93
C ASN A 53 -21.37 5.55 -3.88
N ASN A 54 -20.68 5.23 -2.79
CA ASN A 54 -20.35 6.19 -1.76
C ASN A 54 -19.10 7.00 -2.12
N LYS A 55 -19.31 8.22 -2.64
CA LYS A 55 -18.24 9.13 -3.05
C LYS A 55 -17.62 9.95 -1.91
N GLU A 56 -18.12 9.80 -0.68
CA GLU A 56 -17.62 10.54 0.48
C GLU A 56 -16.54 9.77 1.24
N ARG A 57 -16.27 8.51 0.86
CA ARG A 57 -15.23 7.66 1.44
C ARG A 57 -14.09 7.44 0.47
N GLY A 58 -12.97 6.93 0.98
CA GLY A 58 -11.84 6.50 0.15
C GLY A 58 -12.28 5.37 -0.77
N TYR A 59 -11.90 5.47 -2.05
CA TYR A 59 -12.13 4.45 -3.05
C TYR A 59 -11.01 4.50 -4.07
N HIS A 60 -10.30 3.40 -4.28
CA HIS A 60 -9.16 3.33 -5.16
C HIS A 60 -9.55 3.38 -6.63
N HIS A 61 -8.74 4.10 -7.38
CA HIS A 61 -8.74 4.11 -8.84
C HIS A 61 -7.68 3.17 -9.42
N GLY A 62 -7.87 2.77 -10.68
CA GLY A 62 -6.93 1.92 -11.40
C GLY A 62 -7.02 0.43 -11.03
N THR A 63 -6.10 -0.34 -11.57
CA THR A 63 -6.03 -1.80 -11.42
C THR A 63 -4.96 -2.16 -10.39
N GLU A 64 -5.30 -3.06 -9.47
CA GLU A 64 -4.33 -3.62 -8.53
C GLU A 64 -3.58 -4.79 -9.14
N ILE A 65 -2.27 -4.83 -8.90
CA ILE A 65 -1.42 -6.00 -9.09
C ILE A 65 -1.04 -6.52 -7.70
N TRP A 66 -1.66 -7.61 -7.27
CA TRP A 66 -1.47 -8.15 -5.93
C TRP A 66 -0.58 -9.39 -5.94
N TYR A 67 0.45 -9.37 -5.09
CA TYR A 67 1.37 -10.48 -4.87
C TYR A 67 1.10 -11.14 -3.50
N PRO A 68 0.31 -12.23 -3.44
CA PRO A 68 -0.18 -12.79 -2.17
C PRO A 68 0.90 -13.53 -1.36
N ASN A 69 1.97 -14.02 -2.00
CA ASN A 69 2.94 -14.93 -1.39
C ASN A 69 4.34 -14.35 -1.25
N GLY A 70 4.63 -13.21 -1.89
CA GLY A 70 5.96 -12.62 -1.99
C GLY A 70 6.16 -11.93 -3.34
N MET A 71 7.26 -11.19 -3.49
CA MET A 71 7.63 -10.49 -4.73
C MET A 71 8.99 -10.90 -5.29
N LYS A 72 9.42 -12.14 -5.06
CA LYS A 72 10.63 -12.67 -5.69
C LYS A 72 10.37 -12.89 -7.18
N SER A 73 11.45 -13.04 -7.96
CA SER A 73 11.40 -13.13 -9.43
C SER A 73 10.50 -14.25 -10.01
N ASN A 74 10.05 -15.21 -9.20
CA ASN A 74 9.17 -16.32 -9.61
C ASN A 74 7.84 -16.35 -8.84
N ASP A 75 7.59 -15.37 -7.97
CA ASP A 75 6.33 -15.31 -7.24
C ASP A 75 5.20 -14.88 -8.18
N SER A 76 4.05 -15.54 -8.03
CA SER A 76 2.85 -15.26 -8.81
C SER A 76 2.16 -13.98 -8.33
N TYR A 77 1.51 -13.28 -9.26
CA TYR A 77 0.64 -12.15 -8.96
C TYR A 77 -0.75 -12.34 -9.58
N TYR A 78 -1.70 -11.55 -9.09
CA TYR A 78 -3.03 -11.40 -9.66
C TYR A 78 -3.19 -10.00 -10.25
N GLU A 79 -3.76 -9.90 -11.46
CA GLU A 79 -4.27 -8.64 -12.00
C GLU A 79 -5.75 -8.53 -11.63
N CYS A 80 -6.03 -7.66 -10.67
CA CYS A 80 -7.31 -7.56 -9.97
C CYS A 80 -8.30 -6.76 -10.81
N THR A 81 -9.08 -7.49 -11.61
CA THR A 81 -10.02 -6.97 -12.61
C THR A 81 -11.47 -7.33 -12.28
N GLY A 82 -11.70 -7.97 -11.13
CA GLY A 82 -12.99 -8.33 -10.62
C GLY A 82 -13.76 -7.13 -10.05
N HIS A 83 -14.63 -7.44 -9.11
CA HIS A 83 -15.61 -6.50 -8.58
C HIS A 83 -15.50 -6.33 -7.07
N PRO A 84 -15.79 -5.14 -6.56
CA PRO A 84 -16.05 -3.89 -7.31
C PRO A 84 -14.78 -3.36 -8.03
N THR A 85 -14.92 -2.72 -9.20
CA THR A 85 -13.76 -2.32 -10.01
C THR A 85 -12.92 -1.29 -9.27
N GLY A 86 -11.61 -1.51 -9.20
CA GLY A 86 -10.69 -0.68 -8.42
C GLY A 86 -10.53 -1.11 -6.96
N GLU A 87 -11.45 -1.93 -6.44
CA GLU A 87 -11.47 -2.44 -5.07
C GLU A 87 -11.85 -3.94 -5.08
N ASP A 88 -11.20 -4.72 -5.95
CA ASP A 88 -11.60 -6.10 -6.26
C ASP A 88 -11.54 -7.00 -5.01
N PHE A 89 -12.71 -7.42 -4.55
CA PHE A 89 -12.82 -8.17 -3.30
C PHE A 89 -12.27 -9.59 -3.39
N PHE A 90 -11.92 -10.10 -4.57
CA PHE A 90 -11.21 -11.38 -4.68
C PHE A 90 -9.68 -11.25 -4.59
N CYS A 91 -9.17 -10.01 -4.49
CA CYS A 91 -7.76 -9.70 -4.29
C CYS A 91 -7.46 -9.26 -2.85
N SER A 92 -6.51 -8.33 -2.63
CA SER A 92 -6.11 -7.91 -1.28
C SER A 92 -7.22 -7.20 -0.50
N ASP A 93 -8.27 -6.70 -1.15
CA ASP A 93 -9.38 -6.05 -0.45
C ASP A 93 -10.26 -7.03 0.36
N SER A 94 -10.06 -8.34 0.20
CA SER A 94 -10.63 -9.36 1.09
C SER A 94 -9.92 -9.49 2.44
N LEU A 95 -8.72 -8.92 2.60
CA LEU A 95 -7.91 -9.15 3.78
C LEU A 95 -8.46 -8.40 5.01
N SER A 96 -8.47 -9.10 6.15
CA SER A 96 -8.73 -8.51 7.48
C SER A 96 -7.42 -8.26 8.23
N PHE A 97 -7.32 -7.11 8.90
CA PHE A 97 -6.10 -6.67 9.57
C PHE A 97 -6.27 -6.62 11.09
N GLU A 98 -5.69 -7.58 11.80
CA GLU A 98 -5.61 -7.58 13.25
C GLU A 98 -4.46 -6.67 13.76
N LEU A 99 -4.73 -5.81 14.74
CA LEU A 99 -3.72 -4.91 15.34
C LEU A 99 -2.49 -5.64 15.92
N SER A 100 -2.66 -6.87 16.41
CA SER A 100 -1.57 -7.69 16.96
C SER A 100 -0.47 -8.00 15.93
N LYS A 101 -0.80 -7.97 14.63
CA LYS A 101 0.09 -8.29 13.51
C LYS A 101 0.61 -7.06 12.77
N TYR A 102 0.41 -5.85 13.32
CA TYR A 102 0.79 -4.58 12.70
C TYR A 102 2.25 -4.55 12.17
N GLN A 103 3.20 -5.13 12.92
CA GLN A 103 4.60 -5.18 12.48
C GLN A 103 4.80 -5.99 11.20
N THR A 104 4.06 -7.08 11.01
CA THR A 104 4.08 -7.86 9.78
C THR A 104 3.59 -7.02 8.60
N TYR A 105 2.50 -6.26 8.78
CA TYR A 105 1.95 -5.43 7.70
C TYR A 105 2.91 -4.32 7.28
N ILE A 106 3.56 -3.68 8.25
CA ILE A 106 4.58 -2.65 7.97
C ILE A 106 5.84 -3.26 7.36
N SER A 107 6.22 -4.48 7.75
CA SER A 107 7.33 -5.20 7.13
C SER A 107 7.03 -5.51 5.66
N ASP A 108 5.81 -6.01 5.37
CA ASP A 108 5.36 -6.27 4.00
C ASP A 108 5.30 -4.98 3.17
N HIS A 109 4.79 -3.88 3.73
CA HIS A 109 4.79 -2.54 3.09
C HIS A 109 6.19 -2.02 2.74
N ARG A 110 7.22 -2.43 3.49
CA ARG A 110 8.59 -1.95 3.26
C ARG A 110 9.39 -2.86 2.34
N HIS A 111 8.79 -3.93 1.82
CA HIS A 111 9.47 -4.94 1.02
C HIS A 111 8.81 -5.09 -0.34
N TYR A 112 9.51 -4.73 -1.42
CA TYR A 112 9.03 -4.91 -2.79
C TYR A 112 10.14 -5.45 -3.67
N PHE A 113 9.82 -6.41 -4.53
CA PHE A 113 10.75 -7.00 -5.52
C PHE A 113 12.07 -7.51 -4.93
N ASP A 114 11.99 -8.26 -3.81
CA ASP A 114 13.14 -8.79 -3.06
C ASP A 114 14.08 -7.71 -2.45
N HIS A 115 13.59 -6.47 -2.34
CA HIS A 115 14.29 -5.36 -1.72
C HIS A 115 13.57 -4.82 -0.51
N LYS A 116 14.32 -4.49 0.54
CA LYS A 116 13.83 -3.66 1.65
C LYS A 116 13.91 -2.20 1.22
N VAL A 117 12.85 -1.71 0.57
CA VAL A 117 12.81 -0.44 -0.19
C VAL A 117 13.47 0.74 0.55
N PRO A 118 13.20 1.00 1.85
CA PRO A 118 13.86 2.10 2.55
C PRO A 118 15.38 1.94 2.67
N ALA A 119 15.87 0.71 2.88
CA ALA A 119 17.29 0.42 2.99
C ALA A 119 17.96 0.41 1.60
N TYR A 120 17.32 -0.21 0.61
CA TYR A 120 17.76 -0.21 -0.78
C TYR A 120 17.95 1.22 -1.32
N GLY A 121 17.00 2.12 -1.02
CA GLY A 121 17.13 3.55 -1.38
C GLY A 121 18.30 4.25 -0.68
N LYS A 122 18.53 3.97 0.61
CA LYS A 122 19.69 4.51 1.36
C LYS A 122 21.03 4.03 0.81
N LEU A 123 21.07 2.84 0.23
CA LEU A 123 22.26 2.25 -0.40
C LEU A 123 22.48 2.75 -1.85
N GLY A 124 21.68 3.69 -2.34
CA GLY A 124 21.83 4.23 -3.69
C GLY A 124 21.27 3.32 -4.78
N CYS A 125 20.28 2.49 -4.44
CA CYS A 125 19.65 1.53 -5.37
C CYS A 125 20.62 0.45 -5.88
N GLU A 126 21.65 0.12 -5.09
CA GLU A 126 22.52 -1.02 -5.34
C GLU A 126 22.05 -2.20 -4.49
N SER A 127 21.78 -3.34 -5.13
CA SER A 127 21.32 -4.54 -4.44
C SER A 127 22.42 -5.05 -3.50
N ASN A 128 22.13 -5.06 -2.20
CA ASN A 128 23.02 -5.63 -1.20
C ASN A 128 22.19 -6.20 -0.03
N PRO A 129 21.74 -7.45 -0.13
CA PRO A 129 20.79 -8.03 0.83
C PRO A 129 21.29 -8.00 2.28
N VAL A 130 22.60 -8.16 2.51
CA VAL A 130 23.20 -8.12 3.85
C VAL A 130 23.12 -6.72 4.44
N MET A 131 23.45 -5.70 3.65
CA MET A 131 23.40 -4.31 4.11
C MET A 131 21.95 -3.81 4.24
N GLU A 132 21.07 -4.24 3.34
CA GLU A 132 19.63 -3.97 3.41
C GLU A 132 19.02 -4.54 4.70
N GLU A 133 19.39 -5.77 5.06
CA GLU A 133 18.98 -6.42 6.30
C GLU A 133 19.44 -5.63 7.53
N ASN A 134 20.72 -5.28 7.60
CA ASN A 134 21.29 -4.53 8.72
C ASN A 134 20.62 -3.16 8.91
N LEU A 135 20.47 -2.38 7.83
CA LEU A 135 19.86 -1.05 7.87
C LEU A 135 18.35 -1.08 8.20
N HIS A 136 17.66 -2.15 7.82
CA HIS A 136 16.27 -2.34 8.20
C HIS A 136 16.14 -2.61 9.69
N ASN A 137 16.97 -3.51 10.24
CA ASN A 137 16.95 -3.85 11.65
C ASN A 137 17.34 -2.68 12.55
N ASP A 138 18.25 -1.81 12.10
CA ASP A 138 18.60 -0.56 12.80
C ASP A 138 17.42 0.43 12.87
N ALA A 139 16.55 0.43 11.85
CA ALA A 139 15.34 1.26 11.83
C ALA A 139 14.20 0.67 12.69
N GLU A 140 14.27 -0.61 13.04
CA GLU A 140 13.30 -1.35 13.86
C GLU A 140 13.81 -1.62 15.28
N GLY A 141 14.94 -1.01 15.67
CA GLY A 141 15.47 -1.06 17.03
C GLY A 141 14.42 -0.65 18.08
N PRO A 142 14.56 -1.12 19.34
CA PRO A 142 13.53 -0.94 20.35
C PRO A 142 13.17 0.55 20.45
N VAL A 143 11.88 0.86 20.63
CA VAL A 143 11.39 2.19 21.00
C VAL A 143 12.03 2.54 22.35
N GLY A 144 13.27 2.99 22.28
CA GLY A 144 14.10 3.39 23.39
C GLY A 144 13.59 4.74 23.83
N ARG A 145 13.22 4.83 25.11
CA ARG A 145 13.03 6.09 25.79
C ARG A 145 14.23 6.99 25.48
N ILE A 146 13.98 8.08 24.76
CA ILE A 146 14.96 9.15 24.60
C ILE A 146 15.34 9.69 25.99
N ASN A 147 16.52 9.32 26.47
CA ASN A 147 17.13 10.01 27.59
C ASN A 147 17.64 11.37 27.09
N SER A 148 17.13 12.42 27.72
CA SER A 148 17.25 13.84 27.33
C SER A 148 18.67 14.45 27.43
N SER A 149 19.75 13.68 27.31
CA SER A 149 21.12 14.16 27.61
C SER A 149 22.08 14.25 26.42
N GLN A 150 21.67 13.99 25.17
CA GLN A 150 22.59 14.08 24.02
C GLN A 150 21.98 14.73 22.76
N LEU A 151 21.22 15.82 22.92
CA LEU A 151 20.87 16.67 21.76
C LEU A 151 21.85 17.86 21.68
N GLY A 152 22.92 17.65 20.92
CA GLY A 152 23.79 18.72 20.43
C GLY A 152 23.05 19.58 19.41
N SER A 153 22.95 20.87 19.74
CA SER A 153 22.51 22.03 18.95
C SER A 153 22.35 21.88 17.43
N GLN A 154 21.10 21.95 16.96
CA GLN A 154 20.73 22.55 15.66
C GLN A 154 19.44 23.38 15.81
N PRO A 155 19.24 24.43 14.99
CA PRO A 155 18.37 25.56 15.31
C PRO A 155 16.88 25.25 15.13
N GLN A 156 16.07 25.81 16.03
CA GLN A 156 14.61 25.72 16.01
C GLN A 156 14.02 26.26 14.71
N GLN A 157 13.40 25.38 13.92
CA GLN A 157 12.32 25.78 13.02
C GLN A 157 11.00 25.31 13.63
N GLN A 158 10.15 26.29 13.91
CA GLN A 158 8.87 26.15 14.56
C GLN A 158 7.87 25.47 13.60
N GLN A 159 7.62 24.18 13.80
CA GLN A 159 6.53 23.46 13.16
C GLN A 159 5.28 23.59 14.04
N ASN A 160 4.31 24.36 13.56
CA ASN A 160 2.96 24.35 14.07
C ASN A 160 2.26 23.09 13.52
N GLU A 161 2.17 22.06 14.35
CA GLU A 161 1.38 20.85 14.08
C GLU A 161 -0.10 21.10 14.42
N PRO A 162 -1.06 20.91 13.49
CA PRO A 162 -2.43 20.63 13.88
C PRO A 162 -2.57 19.14 14.18
N SER A 163 -3.06 18.83 15.38
CA SER A 163 -3.40 17.51 15.90
C SER A 163 -4.17 16.64 14.88
N LEU A 164 -3.55 15.58 14.39
CA LEU A 164 -4.24 14.47 13.75
C LEU A 164 -4.76 13.53 14.84
N TRP A 165 -6.06 13.64 15.09
CA TRP A 165 -6.82 12.69 15.90
C TRP A 165 -7.03 11.41 15.09
N PHE A 166 -6.54 10.31 15.65
CA PHE A 166 -6.87 8.95 15.25
C PHE A 166 -8.38 8.72 15.40
N ILE A 167 -9.01 8.23 14.34
CA ILE A 167 -10.17 7.32 14.40
C ILE A 167 -9.84 6.17 13.47
#